data_AF-B0YAX3-F1
#
_entry.id   AF-B0YAX3-F1
#
_cell.length_a   1.000
_cell.length_b   1.000
_cell.length_c   1.000
_cell.angle_alpha   90.00
_cell.angle_beta   90.00
_cell.angle_gamma   90.00
#
_symmetry.space_group_name_H-M   'P 1'
#
loop_
_entity.id
_entity.type
_entity.pdbx_description
1 polymer ?
#
loop_
_entity_poly.entity_id
_entity_poly.type
_entity_poly.pdbx_seq_one_letter_code
_entity_poly.pdbx_strand_id
1 'polypeptide(L)'
;MAETLQKKRLLRMTVAHYRQPNVSEEEFYQWVTEQHAARAAKLHAKNGIEGFCIYFTPQSFRDFTSELNNARGNPWRVRDFDAQVEFFFRDMETFYKGAADADFQALQAEEGPFVSGERAEISLGWVETYVREGQVVNLDEAGKPTFLPFKDMSQAP
;
A
#
# COMPACT_ATOMS: atom_id res chain seq x y z
N MET A 1 -9.11 -15.60 20.85
CA MET A 1 -8.71 -14.16 20.78
C MET A 1 -7.96 -13.84 19.50
N ALA A 2 -6.85 -14.53 19.17
CA ALA A 2 -6.09 -14.30 17.94
C ALA A 2 -6.95 -14.39 16.65
N GLU A 3 -7.79 -15.41 16.53
CA GLU A 3 -8.71 -15.57 15.37
C GLU A 3 -9.76 -14.43 15.28
N THR A 4 -10.20 -13.90 16.43
CA THR A 4 -11.10 -12.73 16.49
C THR A 4 -10.38 -11.45 16.04
N LEU A 5 -9.12 -11.29 16.47
CA LEU A 5 -8.28 -10.15 16.08
C LEU A 5 -8.03 -10.15 14.58
N GLN A 6 -7.65 -11.29 13.99
CA GLN A 6 -7.48 -11.44 12.53
C GLN A 6 -8.77 -11.07 11.77
N LYS A 7 -9.94 -11.54 12.21
CA LYS A 7 -11.22 -11.19 11.57
C LYS A 7 -11.57 -9.71 11.67
N LYS A 8 -11.10 -9.01 12.72
CA LYS A 8 -11.45 -7.61 13.02
C LYS A 8 -10.37 -6.60 12.61
N ARG A 9 -9.16 -7.05 12.31
CA ARG A 9 -8.02 -6.20 11.95
C ARG A 9 -7.59 -6.48 10.52
N LEU A 10 -7.58 -5.45 9.69
CA LEU A 10 -6.99 -5.50 8.35
C LEU A 10 -5.62 -4.82 8.42
N LEU A 11 -4.56 -5.58 8.16
CA LEU A 11 -3.21 -5.04 8.06
C LEU A 11 -3.04 -4.34 6.72
N ARG A 12 -2.23 -3.28 6.71
CA ARG A 12 -1.76 -2.61 5.51
C ARG A 12 -0.24 -2.50 5.55
N MET A 13 0.41 -3.07 4.55
CA MET A 13 1.82 -2.81 4.27
C MET A 13 1.93 -1.86 3.08
N THR A 14 2.78 -0.84 3.19
CA THR A 14 3.06 0.10 2.10
C THR A 14 4.52 0.02 1.70
N VAL A 15 4.82 0.06 0.42
CA VAL A 15 6.19 0.16 -0.10
C VAL A 15 6.26 1.31 -1.11
N ALA A 16 7.01 2.36 -0.79
CA ALA A 16 7.26 3.47 -1.69
C ALA A 16 8.44 3.14 -2.61
N HIS A 17 8.22 3.28 -3.91
CA HIS A 17 9.17 3.00 -4.97
C HIS A 17 9.53 4.27 -5.73
N TYR A 18 10.81 4.37 -6.07
CA TYR A 18 11.35 5.37 -6.97
C TYR A 18 11.65 4.70 -8.30
N ARG A 19 11.34 5.35 -9.41
CA ARG A 19 11.74 4.87 -10.74
C ARG A 19 13.25 5.02 -10.93
N GLN A 20 13.81 4.23 -11.84
CA GLN A 20 15.19 4.45 -12.26
C GLN A 20 15.35 5.84 -12.90
N PRO A 21 16.46 6.57 -12.68
CA PRO A 21 16.62 7.95 -13.16
C PRO A 21 16.48 8.11 -14.69
N ASN A 22 16.81 7.06 -15.43
CA ASN A 22 16.77 7.01 -16.90
C ASN A 22 15.43 6.50 -17.48
N VAL A 23 14.43 6.21 -16.65
CA VAL A 23 13.10 5.75 -17.07
C VAL A 23 12.11 6.89 -16.88
N SER A 24 11.37 7.27 -17.92
CA SER A 24 10.36 8.33 -17.81
C SER A 24 9.17 7.93 -16.92
N GLU A 25 8.39 8.90 -16.42
CA GLU A 25 7.18 8.60 -15.63
C GLU A 25 6.14 7.80 -16.43
N GLU A 26 6.04 8.05 -17.74
CA GLU A 26 5.11 7.34 -18.62
C GLU A 26 5.56 5.89 -18.86
N GLU A 27 6.83 5.66 -19.20
CA GLU A 27 7.39 4.31 -19.35
C GLU A 27 7.27 3.51 -18.04
N PHE A 28 7.56 4.15 -16.91
CA PHE A 28 7.39 3.56 -15.59
C PHE A 28 5.92 3.16 -15.34
N TYR A 29 4.98 4.07 -15.59
CA TYR A 29 3.54 3.80 -15.41
C TYR A 29 3.05 2.65 -16.28
N GLN A 30 3.40 2.65 -17.58
CA GLN A 30 3.01 1.60 -18.52
C GLN A 30 3.55 0.25 -18.09
N TRP A 31 4.84 0.18 -17.74
CA TRP A 31 5.45 -1.06 -17.27
C TRP A 31 4.81 -1.56 -15.96
N VAL A 32 4.68 -0.68 -14.96
CA VAL A 32 4.09 -1.03 -13.65
C VAL A 32 2.67 -1.55 -13.82
N THR A 33 1.84 -0.92 -14.66
CA THR A 33 0.42 -1.30 -14.78
C THR A 33 0.20 -2.50 -15.69
N GLU A 34 0.82 -2.50 -16.88
CA GLU A 34 0.54 -3.50 -17.93
C GLU A 34 1.38 -4.77 -17.78
N GLN A 35 2.61 -4.65 -17.29
CA GLN A 35 3.56 -5.77 -17.27
C GLN A 35 3.80 -6.33 -15.86
N HIS A 36 3.57 -5.54 -14.82
CA HIS A 36 3.82 -5.96 -13.45
C HIS A 36 2.51 -6.16 -12.65
N ALA A 37 1.78 -5.09 -12.34
CA ALA A 37 0.62 -5.10 -11.46
C ALA A 37 -0.48 -6.06 -11.91
N ALA A 38 -0.77 -6.14 -13.21
CA ALA A 38 -1.79 -7.04 -13.75
C ALA A 38 -1.46 -8.54 -13.53
N ARG A 39 -0.17 -8.91 -13.55
CA ARG A 39 0.31 -10.27 -13.24
C ARG A 39 0.36 -10.49 -11.73
N ALA A 40 0.91 -9.53 -10.99
CA ALA A 40 1.03 -9.57 -9.53
C ALA A 40 -0.34 -9.72 -8.86
N ALA A 41 -1.37 -9.01 -9.32
CA ALA A 41 -2.72 -9.06 -8.74
C ALA A 41 -3.29 -10.48 -8.70
N LYS A 42 -3.07 -11.29 -9.74
CA LYS A 42 -3.53 -12.69 -9.80
C LYS A 42 -2.81 -13.56 -8.77
N LEU A 43 -1.50 -13.34 -8.60
CA LEU A 43 -0.67 -14.07 -7.64
C LEU A 43 -1.02 -13.67 -6.19
N HIS A 44 -1.23 -12.39 -5.93
CA HIS A 44 -1.66 -11.89 -4.63
C HIS A 44 -3.03 -12.45 -4.23
N ALA A 45 -4.01 -12.40 -5.14
CA ALA A 45 -5.34 -12.94 -4.89
C ALA A 45 -5.31 -14.46 -4.62
N LYS A 46 -4.54 -15.23 -5.43
CA LYS A 46 -4.32 -16.67 -5.24
C LYS A 46 -3.74 -16.99 -3.86
N ASN A 47 -2.90 -16.10 -3.32
CA ASN A 47 -2.23 -16.30 -2.03
C ASN A 47 -2.98 -15.73 -0.82
N GLY A 48 -4.18 -15.14 -1.01
CA GLY A 48 -5.04 -14.69 0.08
C GLY A 48 -4.86 -13.22 0.49
N ILE A 49 -4.12 -12.43 -0.29
CA ILE A 49 -4.09 -10.98 -0.12
C ILE A 49 -5.48 -10.41 -0.45
N GLU A 50 -6.07 -9.66 0.47
CA GLU A 50 -7.42 -9.09 0.34
C GLU A 50 -7.46 -7.82 -0.51
N GLY A 51 -6.32 -7.13 -0.64
CA GLY A 51 -6.22 -5.91 -1.44
C GLY A 51 -4.81 -5.66 -1.93
N PHE A 52 -4.72 -5.18 -3.17
CA PHE A 52 -3.48 -4.76 -3.81
C PHE A 52 -3.79 -3.49 -4.61
N CYS A 53 -3.14 -2.38 -4.28
CA CYS A 53 -3.30 -1.14 -5.02
C CYS A 53 -1.97 -0.41 -5.17
N ILE A 54 -1.92 0.51 -6.14
CA ILE A 54 -0.75 1.34 -6.41
C ILE A 54 -1.21 2.80 -6.40
N TYR A 55 -0.61 3.59 -5.53
CA TYR A 55 -0.78 5.04 -5.46
C TYR A 55 0.34 5.72 -6.24
N PHE A 56 0.02 6.27 -7.41
CA PHE A 56 0.98 7.00 -8.24
C PHE A 56 1.06 8.47 -7.84
N THR A 57 2.27 9.00 -7.86
CA THR A 57 2.57 10.38 -7.47
C THR A 57 3.42 11.04 -8.56
N PRO A 58 2.89 11.25 -9.78
CA PRO A 58 3.65 11.86 -10.86
C PRO A 58 4.12 13.27 -10.49
N GLN A 59 5.14 13.78 -11.19
CA GLN A 59 5.78 15.04 -10.90
C GLN A 59 4.78 16.19 -10.80
N SER A 60 3.81 16.26 -11.71
CA SER A 60 2.77 17.29 -11.70
C SER A 60 1.93 17.32 -10.41
N PHE A 61 1.72 16.17 -9.77
CA PHE A 61 0.97 16.08 -8.51
C PHE A 61 1.86 16.44 -7.31
N ARG A 62 3.15 16.06 -7.35
CA ARG A 62 4.13 16.45 -6.33
C ARG A 62 4.42 17.95 -6.36
N ASP A 63 4.49 18.54 -7.55
CA ASP A 63 4.62 19.98 -7.76
C ASP A 63 3.42 20.72 -7.20
N PHE A 64 2.20 20.30 -7.57
CA PHE A 64 0.97 20.88 -7.01
C PHE A 64 0.91 20.77 -5.48
N THR A 65 1.33 19.62 -4.92
CA THR A 65 1.38 19.43 -3.47
C THR A 65 2.40 20.38 -2.82
N SER A 66 3.52 20.65 -3.50
CA SER A 66 4.56 21.58 -3.05
C SER A 66 4.07 23.04 -3.11
N GLU A 67 3.33 23.42 -4.14
CA GLU A 67 2.66 24.72 -4.23
C GLU A 67 1.66 24.92 -3.07
N LEU A 68 0.83 23.90 -2.80
CA LEU A 68 -0.11 23.91 -1.68
C LEU A 68 0.61 24.03 -0.32
N ASN A 69 1.72 23.31 -0.15
CA ASN A 69 2.55 23.39 1.05
C ASN A 69 3.15 24.79 1.23
N ASN A 70 3.66 25.38 0.14
CA ASN A 70 4.23 26.71 0.12
C ASN A 70 3.21 27.79 0.50
N ALA A 71 1.98 27.69 -0.02
CA ALA A 71 0.87 28.56 0.35
C ALA A 71 0.53 28.53 1.86
N ARG A 72 0.98 27.49 2.58
CA ARG A 72 0.79 27.32 4.03
C ARG A 72 2.05 27.59 4.86
N GLY A 73 3.13 28.09 4.24
CA GLY A 73 4.41 28.34 4.93
C GLY A 73 5.27 27.09 5.12
N ASN A 74 5.12 26.09 4.24
CA ASN A 74 5.90 24.85 4.21
C ASN A 74 5.89 23.99 5.50
N PRO A 75 4.71 23.73 6.14
CA PRO A 75 4.65 22.88 7.33
C PRO A 75 4.86 21.39 7.05
N TRP A 76 4.83 20.95 5.79
CA TRP A 76 4.85 19.53 5.43
C TRP A 76 6.16 19.11 4.76
N ARG A 77 6.52 17.84 4.94
CA ARG A 77 7.46 17.14 4.06
C ARG A 77 6.66 16.50 2.92
N VAL A 78 6.84 17.02 1.71
CA VAL A 78 6.28 16.39 0.50
C VAL A 78 7.11 15.16 0.18
N ARG A 79 6.46 14.00 0.07
CA ARG A 79 7.11 12.73 -0.29
C ARG A 79 7.34 12.70 -1.80
N ASP A 80 8.51 12.23 -2.23
CA ASP A 80 8.99 12.35 -3.60
C ASP A 80 9.10 11.01 -4.37
N PHE A 81 8.55 9.92 -3.82
CA PHE A 81 8.45 8.65 -4.55
C PHE A 81 7.56 8.78 -5.80
N ASP A 82 7.67 7.82 -6.72
CA ASP A 82 6.89 7.79 -7.96
C ASP A 82 5.64 6.92 -7.83
N ALA A 83 5.72 5.85 -7.05
CA ALA A 83 4.57 5.01 -6.72
C ALA A 83 4.68 4.44 -5.31
N GLN A 84 3.54 4.20 -4.65
CA GLN A 84 3.45 3.45 -3.40
C GLN A 84 2.54 2.25 -3.61
N VAL A 85 3.08 1.05 -3.44
CA VAL A 85 2.32 -0.19 -3.46
C VAL A 85 1.72 -0.41 -2.07
N GLU A 86 0.45 -0.79 -2.00
CA GLU A 86 -0.22 -1.16 -0.75
C GLU A 86 -0.79 -2.58 -0.82
N PHE A 87 -0.50 -3.37 0.22
CA PHE A 87 -1.04 -4.72 0.41
C PHE A 87 -1.95 -4.74 1.62
N PHE A 88 -3.11 -5.38 1.49
CA PHE A 88 -4.08 -5.56 2.58
C PHE A 88 -4.27 -7.05 2.87
N PHE A 89 -4.09 -7.45 4.12
CA PHE A 89 -4.10 -8.86 4.53
C PHE A 89 -4.41 -9.01 6.03
N ARG A 90 -4.60 -10.25 6.51
CA ARG A 90 -5.04 -10.52 7.90
C ARG A 90 -3.93 -10.95 8.85
N ASP A 91 -2.89 -11.58 8.33
CA ASP A 91 -1.78 -12.12 9.10
C ASP A 91 -0.49 -12.17 8.27
N MET A 92 0.64 -12.23 8.98
CA MET A 92 1.96 -12.27 8.34
C MET A 92 2.21 -13.57 7.58
N GLU A 93 1.56 -14.68 7.96
CA GLU A 93 1.69 -15.97 7.24
C GLU A 93 1.19 -15.85 5.79
N THR A 94 0.02 -15.23 5.60
CA THR A 94 -0.55 -14.93 4.28
C THR A 94 0.39 -14.05 3.46
N PHE A 95 0.96 -13.02 4.09
CA PHE A 95 1.91 -12.13 3.43
C PHE A 95 3.18 -12.87 3.00
N TYR A 96 3.79 -13.66 3.90
CA TYR A 96 5.00 -14.43 3.59
C TYR A 96 4.78 -15.49 2.53
N LYS A 97 3.62 -16.15 2.54
CA LYS A 97 3.23 -17.09 1.47
C LYS A 97 3.21 -16.40 0.11
N GLY A 98 2.62 -15.20 0.03
CA GLY A 98 2.63 -14.41 -1.20
C GLY A 98 4.03 -14.00 -1.64
N ALA A 99 4.87 -13.56 -0.69
CA ALA A 99 6.25 -13.16 -0.97
C ALA A 99 7.17 -14.34 -1.36
N ALA A 100 6.84 -15.56 -0.93
CA ALA A 100 7.57 -16.78 -1.25
C ALA A 100 7.05 -17.48 -2.52
N ASP A 101 6.01 -16.96 -3.18
CA ASP A 101 5.51 -17.53 -4.44
C ASP A 101 6.58 -17.36 -5.54
N ALA A 102 7.00 -18.47 -6.14
CA ALA A 102 8.08 -18.49 -7.12
C ALA A 102 7.77 -17.65 -8.37
N ASP A 103 6.50 -17.61 -8.80
CA ASP A 103 6.08 -16.80 -9.93
C ASP A 103 6.14 -15.30 -9.57
N PHE A 104 5.86 -14.97 -8.30
CA PHE A 104 5.98 -13.60 -7.80
C PHE A 104 7.44 -13.17 -7.64
N GLN A 105 8.32 -14.04 -7.15
CA GLN A 105 9.75 -13.75 -7.07
C GLN A 105 10.38 -13.55 -8.45
N ALA A 106 9.99 -14.37 -9.43
CA ALA A 106 10.41 -14.18 -10.82
C ALA A 106 9.92 -12.83 -11.37
N LEU A 107 8.67 -12.46 -11.08
CA LEU A 107 8.11 -11.17 -11.48
C LEU A 107 8.81 -9.97 -10.80
N GLN A 108 9.14 -10.08 -9.51
CA GLN A 108 9.88 -9.06 -8.78
C GLN A 108 11.30 -8.88 -9.32
N ALA A 109 11.94 -9.96 -9.79
CA ALA A 109 13.26 -9.87 -10.41
C ALA A 109 13.26 -9.05 -11.73
N GLU A 110 12.10 -8.86 -12.36
CA GLU A 110 11.93 -8.02 -13.56
C GLU A 110 11.91 -6.51 -13.22
N GLU A 111 11.82 -6.11 -11.94
CA GLU A 111 11.70 -4.70 -11.51
C GLU A 111 12.97 -3.86 -11.71
N GLY A 112 14.15 -4.47 -11.63
CA GLY A 112 15.43 -3.76 -11.55
C GLY A 112 15.68 -2.68 -12.62
N PRO A 113 15.31 -2.90 -13.90
CA PRO A 113 15.44 -1.88 -14.95
C PRO A 113 14.51 -0.67 -14.81
N PHE A 114 13.43 -0.77 -14.01
CA PHE A 114 12.37 0.25 -13.90
C PHE A 114 12.30 0.88 -12.51
N VAL A 115 12.57 0.10 -11.47
CA VAL A 115 12.49 0.50 -10.06
C VAL A 115 13.90 0.60 -9.48
N SER A 116 14.19 1.70 -8.81
CA SER A 116 15.41 1.84 -8.02
C SER A 116 15.31 0.99 -6.75
N GLY A 117 16.33 0.17 -6.50
CA GLY A 117 16.49 -0.57 -5.24
C GLY A 117 16.93 0.30 -4.07
N GLU A 118 17.15 1.60 -4.29
CA GLU A 118 17.56 2.55 -3.26
C GLU A 118 16.36 3.32 -2.69
N ARG A 119 16.51 3.81 -1.46
CA ARG A 119 15.55 4.72 -0.81
C ARG A 119 14.13 4.18 -0.60
N ALA A 120 13.87 2.90 -0.82
CA ALA A 120 12.55 2.31 -0.57
C ALA A 120 12.08 2.60 0.87
N GLU A 121 10.84 3.06 1.01
CA GLU A 121 10.22 3.35 2.31
C GLU A 121 9.12 2.33 2.58
N ILE A 122 9.23 1.58 3.67
CA ILE A 122 8.26 0.55 4.05
C ILE A 122 7.55 0.92 5.36
N SER A 123 6.25 0.63 5.44
CA SER A 123 5.50 0.73 6.68
C SER A 123 4.50 -0.42 6.81
N LEU A 124 4.19 -0.81 8.05
CA LEU A 124 3.16 -1.78 8.39
C LEU A 124 2.27 -1.19 9.47
N GLY A 125 0.95 -1.29 9.29
CA GLY A 125 -0.04 -0.88 10.28
C GLY A 125 -1.35 -1.62 10.07
N TRP A 126 -2.41 -1.17 10.75
CA TRP A 126 -3.78 -1.62 10.48
C TRP A 126 -4.64 -0.48 9.95
N VAL A 127 -5.75 -0.85 9.33
CA VAL A 127 -6.72 0.09 8.75
C VAL A 127 -8.05 -0.05 9.46
N GLU A 128 -8.57 1.10 9.89
CA GLU A 128 -9.94 1.27 10.38
C GLU A 128 -10.72 2.13 9.39
N THR A 129 -11.66 1.52 8.69
CA THR A 129 -12.48 2.22 7.70
C THR A 129 -13.73 2.78 8.36
N TYR A 130 -13.91 4.10 8.30
CA TYR A 130 -15.11 4.78 8.83
C TYR A 130 -16.10 5.20 7.73
N VAL A 131 -15.61 5.34 6.49
CA VAL A 131 -16.42 5.63 5.30
C VAL A 131 -16.00 4.70 4.17
N ARG A 132 -16.96 4.05 3.52
CA ARG A 132 -16.75 3.21 2.33
C ARG A 132 -17.88 3.44 1.36
N GLU A 133 -17.57 3.70 0.09
CA GLU A 133 -18.56 3.93 -0.97
C GLU A 133 -19.59 5.03 -0.62
N GLY A 134 -19.12 6.09 0.06
CA GLY A 134 -19.97 7.20 0.51
C GLY A 134 -20.86 6.88 1.71
N GLN A 135 -20.78 5.67 2.28
CA GLN A 135 -21.56 5.25 3.45
C GLN A 135 -20.70 5.20 4.71
N VAL A 136 -21.28 5.60 5.84
CA VAL A 136 -20.68 5.43 7.17
C VAL A 136 -20.72 3.94 7.53
N VAL A 137 -19.57 3.40 7.95
CA VAL A 137 -19.40 1.98 8.30
C VAL A 137 -18.64 1.83 9.62
N ASN A 138 -18.76 0.65 10.26
CA ASN A 138 -18.06 0.29 11.49
C ASN A 138 -18.32 1.22 12.69
N LEU A 139 -19.52 1.82 12.74
CA LEU A 139 -20.06 2.50 13.91
C LEU A 139 -21.32 1.76 14.40
N ASP A 140 -21.55 1.75 15.71
CA ASP A 140 -22.80 1.27 16.30
C ASP A 140 -23.91 2.35 16.22
N GLU A 141 -25.12 2.01 16.70
CA GLU A 141 -26.27 2.93 16.71
C GLU A 141 -26.03 4.22 17.52
N ALA A 142 -25.07 4.21 18.45
CA ALA A 142 -24.68 5.37 19.24
C ALA A 142 -23.52 6.17 18.61
N GLY A 143 -23.05 5.77 17.42
CA GLY A 143 -21.95 6.42 16.70
C GLY A 143 -20.56 6.05 17.24
N LYS A 144 -20.42 4.99 18.05
CA LYS A 144 -19.13 4.54 18.56
C LYS A 144 -18.46 3.53 17.63
N PRO A 145 -17.13 3.51 17.51
CA PRO A 145 -16.43 2.54 16.66
C PRO A 145 -16.68 1.09 17.09
N THR A 146 -16.88 0.19 16.13
CA THR A 146 -17.09 -1.25 16.36
C THR A 146 -15.80 -2.08 16.33
N PHE A 147 -14.63 -1.43 16.31
CA PHE A 147 -13.32 -2.08 16.34
C PHE A 147 -12.95 -2.57 17.75
N LEU A 148 -11.92 -3.40 17.85
CA LEU A 148 -11.39 -3.82 19.14
C LEU A 148 -10.65 -2.66 19.82
N PRO A 149 -10.49 -2.69 21.16
CA PRO A 149 -9.67 -1.71 21.88
C PRO A 149 -8.22 -1.65 21.37
N PHE A 150 -7.57 -0.49 21.49
CA PHE A 150 -6.18 -0.28 21.06
C PHE A 150 -5.22 -1.36 21.59
N LYS A 151 -5.32 -1.73 22.87
CA LYS A 151 -4.48 -2.77 23.49
C LYS A 151 -4.53 -4.12 22.76
N ASP A 152 -5.63 -4.41 22.09
CA ASP A 152 -5.85 -5.63 21.33
C ASP A 152 -5.40 -5.42 19.87
N MET A 153 -5.73 -4.26 19.29
CA MET A 153 -5.36 -3.89 17.92
C MET A 153 -3.86 -3.64 17.72
N SER A 154 -3.13 -3.22 18.76
CA SER A 154 -1.71 -2.87 18.69
C SER A 154 -0.76 -4.05 18.95
N GLN A 155 -1.28 -5.26 19.14
CA GLN A 155 -0.45 -6.45 19.29
C GLN A 155 0.28 -6.71 17.96
N ALA A 156 1.59 -6.99 18.01
CA ALA A 156 2.35 -7.29 16.80
C ALA A 156 1.68 -8.44 16.01
N PRO A 157 1.55 -8.32 14.69
CA PRO A 157 0.91 -9.32 13.85
C PRO A 157 1.78 -10.55 13.58
#